data_AF-A0A5C8AHI0-F1
#
_entry.id   AF-A0A5C8AHI0-F1
#
_cell.length_a   1.000
_cell.length_b   1.000
_cell.length_c   1.000
_cell.angle_alpha   90.00
_cell.angle_beta   90.00
_cell.angle_gamma   90.00
#
_symmetry.space_group_name_H-M   'P 1'
#
loop_
_entity.id
_entity.type
_entity.pdbx_description
1 polymer ?
#
loop_
_entity_poly.entity_id
_entity_poly.type
_entity_poly.pdbx_seq_one_letter_code
_entity_poly.pdbx_strand_id
1 'polypeptide(L)'
;NNLYQEGNVDWAKTEELINTRFLPVFKDFDIQVTQGFIGHTAEGFTTTLGREGSDYTAGIFAYCTDAESVTIWKDVPGMLNADPKWFDNTIKLDSISFKEAIELSYYGASVIHPKTIKPLQNKGIPLYVKSFINPQAEGTTIQASTAKDHLIPSFIFKMDQVLFSFTTKDFSFIVEENLSDIFNRLSSINAKINLMQNSALDFSILLDRSKVNPEHIIELFKDTYIVKYNEGLELVTIRHYDQETLERVTDNKDILLEQKTRQTARLVMKDKG
;
A
#
# COMPACT_ATOMS: atom_id res chain seq x y z
N ASN A 1 7.51 18.37 16.78
CA ASN A 1 7.64 16.90 16.77
C ASN A 1 8.63 16.50 15.70
N ASN A 2 9.90 16.34 16.07
CA ASN A 2 10.96 15.96 15.15
C ASN A 2 10.97 14.43 15.01
N LEU A 3 10.18 13.91 14.07
CA LEU A 3 10.24 12.51 13.67
C LEU A 3 11.50 12.31 12.81
N TYR A 4 12.64 12.05 13.44
CA TYR A 4 13.95 11.96 12.77
C TYR A 4 14.05 10.84 11.70
N GLN A 5 13.11 9.88 11.73
CA GLN A 5 13.07 8.74 10.80
C GLN A 5 11.94 8.85 9.75
N GLU A 6 11.02 9.81 9.92
CA GLU A 6 9.88 10.03 9.03
C GLU A 6 9.52 11.52 8.99
N GLY A 7 10.44 12.33 8.47
CA GLY A 7 10.26 13.78 8.34
C GLY A 7 9.01 14.14 7.55
N ASN A 8 8.24 15.08 8.10
CA ASN A 8 7.15 15.74 7.39
C ASN A 8 7.72 16.93 6.61
N VAL A 9 7.36 17.01 5.33
CA VAL A 9 7.84 18.06 4.43
C VAL A 9 7.10 19.36 4.74
N ASP A 10 7.85 20.42 5.05
CA ASP A 10 7.35 21.79 4.97
C ASP A 10 7.35 22.20 3.48
N TRP A 11 6.20 22.08 2.83
CA TRP A 11 6.08 22.30 1.39
C TRP A 11 6.42 23.74 0.99
N ALA A 12 5.95 24.73 1.75
CA ALA A 12 6.21 26.13 1.45
C ALA A 12 7.71 26.44 1.55
N LYS A 13 8.36 25.98 2.63
CA LYS A 13 9.80 26.22 2.80
C LYS A 13 10.64 25.43 1.79
N THR A 14 10.25 24.19 1.51
CA THR A 14 10.96 23.34 0.53
C THR A 14 10.88 23.94 -0.87
N GLU A 15 9.70 24.42 -1.29
CA GLU A 15 9.49 25.09 -2.56
C GLU A 15 10.28 26.39 -2.67
N GLU A 16 10.28 27.22 -1.62
CA GLU A 16 11.12 28.43 -1.53
C GLU A 16 12.61 28.10 -1.73
N LEU A 17 13.13 27.09 -1.04
CA LEU A 17 14.54 26.71 -1.10
C LEU A 17 14.91 26.09 -2.47
N ILE A 18 14.04 25.26 -3.05
CA ILE A 18 14.25 24.71 -4.39
C ILE A 18 14.30 25.84 -5.43
N ASN A 19 13.36 26.79 -5.36
CA ASN A 19 13.30 27.92 -6.29
C ASN A 19 14.50 28.87 -6.16
N THR A 20 15.00 29.09 -4.94
CA THR A 20 16.08 30.05 -4.68
C THR A 20 17.48 29.44 -4.75
N ARG A 21 17.63 28.12 -4.56
CA ARG A 21 18.95 27.47 -4.48
C ARG A 21 19.18 26.37 -5.52
N PHE A 22 18.15 25.64 -5.92
CA PHE A 22 18.30 24.50 -6.85
C PHE A 22 18.07 24.93 -8.31
N LEU A 23 16.97 25.63 -8.59
CA LEU A 23 16.65 26.07 -9.96
C LEU A 23 17.70 27.01 -10.58
N PRO A 24 18.30 27.97 -9.85
CA PRO A 24 19.28 28.89 -10.46
C PRO A 24 20.54 28.20 -10.98
N VAL A 25 20.87 27.00 -10.48
CA VAL A 25 22.05 26.23 -10.92
C VAL A 25 21.89 25.76 -12.38
N PHE A 26 20.65 25.63 -12.88
CA PHE A 26 20.40 25.32 -14.29
C PHE A 26 20.82 26.42 -15.28
N LYS A 27 21.23 27.60 -14.78
CA LYS A 27 21.83 28.64 -15.63
C LYS A 27 23.22 28.25 -16.15
N ASP A 28 23.95 27.46 -15.36
CA ASP A 28 25.34 27.09 -15.64
C ASP A 28 25.47 25.61 -16.05
N PHE A 29 24.50 24.75 -15.70
CA PHE A 29 24.53 23.31 -15.94
C PHE A 29 23.19 22.75 -16.40
N ASP A 30 23.20 21.90 -17.43
CA ASP A 30 21.96 21.26 -17.92
C ASP A 30 21.47 20.09 -17.05
N ILE A 31 22.38 19.46 -16.28
CA ILE A 31 22.09 18.27 -15.47
C ILE A 31 22.55 18.51 -14.04
N GLN A 32 21.66 18.26 -13.10
CA GLN A 32 21.96 18.27 -11.67
C GLN A 32 21.75 16.88 -11.08
N VAL A 33 22.70 16.43 -10.25
CA VAL A 33 22.60 15.18 -9.51
C VAL A 33 22.58 15.50 -8.03
N THR A 34 21.54 15.03 -7.33
CA THR A 34 21.36 15.25 -5.89
C THR A 34 20.95 13.96 -5.19
N GLN A 35 21.04 13.95 -3.87
CA GLN A 35 20.66 12.81 -3.04
C GLN A 35 19.13 12.74 -2.90
N GLY A 36 18.61 11.52 -2.74
CA GLY A 36 17.24 11.26 -2.28
C GLY A 36 17.20 10.92 -0.79
N PHE A 37 16.00 10.67 -0.25
CA PHE A 37 15.72 10.14 1.10
C PHE A 37 16.04 11.07 2.28
N ILE A 38 17.03 11.95 2.15
CA ILE A 38 17.51 12.84 3.22
C ILE A 38 16.86 14.23 3.16
N GLY A 39 16.84 14.91 4.30
CA GLY A 39 16.45 16.32 4.45
C GLY A 39 17.07 16.93 5.71
N HIS A 40 16.66 18.13 6.06
CA HIS A 40 17.06 18.76 7.33
C HIS A 40 15.87 19.40 8.07
N THR A 41 15.94 19.47 9.39
CA THR A 41 14.96 20.18 10.23
C THR A 41 15.17 21.69 10.14
N ALA A 42 14.27 22.48 10.74
CA ALA A 42 14.40 23.93 10.84
C ALA A 42 15.66 24.35 11.60
N GLU A 43 16.12 23.52 12.54
CA GLU A 43 17.35 23.71 13.32
C GLU A 43 18.62 23.23 12.57
N GLY A 44 18.47 22.69 11.36
CA GLY A 44 19.59 22.23 10.51
C GLY A 44 20.07 20.81 10.79
N PHE A 45 19.38 20.03 11.62
CA PHE A 45 19.71 18.62 11.84
C PHE A 45 19.27 17.75 10.67
N THR A 46 20.10 16.78 10.27
CA THR A 46 19.72 15.80 9.25
C THR A 46 18.52 14.97 9.70
N THR A 47 17.60 14.73 8.78
CA THR A 47 16.45 13.82 8.94
C THR A 47 16.30 12.97 7.69
N THR A 48 15.41 11.97 7.75
CA THR A 48 15.09 11.08 6.64
C THR A 48 13.59 11.08 6.36
N LEU A 49 13.20 10.74 5.14
CA LEU A 49 11.81 10.80 4.67
C LEU A 49 11.02 9.49 4.88
N GLY A 50 11.64 8.50 5.53
CA GLY A 50 11.07 7.18 5.77
C GLY A 50 11.15 6.26 4.57
N ARG A 51 10.32 5.21 4.59
CA ARG A 51 10.27 4.18 3.54
C ARG A 51 10.06 4.79 2.16
N GLU A 52 10.83 4.31 1.18
CA GLU A 52 10.81 4.79 -0.22
C GLU A 52 11.08 6.31 -0.33
N GLY A 53 11.86 6.86 0.61
CA GLY A 53 12.11 8.29 0.66
C GLY A 53 12.82 8.86 -0.56
N SER A 54 13.60 8.08 -1.31
CA SER A 54 14.22 8.56 -2.57
C SER A 54 13.18 8.77 -3.67
N ASP A 55 12.25 7.82 -3.83
CA ASP A 55 11.11 7.96 -4.76
C ASP A 55 10.27 9.17 -4.35
N TYR A 56 10.05 9.34 -3.04
CA TYR A 56 9.33 10.50 -2.52
C TYR A 56 10.09 11.83 -2.74
N THR A 57 11.42 11.85 -2.61
CA THR A 57 12.24 13.02 -2.97
C THR A 57 12.03 13.42 -4.42
N ALA A 58 12.03 12.48 -5.36
CA ALA A 58 11.71 12.78 -6.77
C ALA A 58 10.31 13.39 -6.91
N GLY A 59 9.32 12.87 -6.19
CA GLY A 59 7.96 13.44 -6.12
C GLY A 59 7.91 14.87 -5.56
N ILE A 60 8.71 15.16 -4.52
CA ILE A 60 8.81 16.50 -3.91
C ILE A 60 9.43 17.49 -4.89
N PHE A 61 10.57 17.14 -5.51
CA PHE A 61 11.22 18.01 -6.48
C PHE A 61 10.30 18.31 -7.64
N ALA A 62 9.70 17.29 -8.25
CA ALA A 62 8.77 17.46 -9.35
C ALA A 62 7.59 18.36 -8.99
N TYR A 63 7.04 18.20 -7.78
CA TYR A 63 6.01 19.10 -7.28
C TYR A 63 6.51 20.54 -7.18
N CYS A 64 7.64 20.78 -6.52
CA CYS A 64 8.16 22.14 -6.30
C CYS A 64 8.66 22.84 -7.58
N THR A 65 8.99 22.09 -8.62
CA THR A 65 9.50 22.65 -9.89
C THR A 65 8.50 22.62 -11.03
N ASP A 66 7.25 22.19 -10.80
CA ASP A 66 6.25 21.97 -11.86
C ASP A 66 6.81 21.10 -13.00
N ALA A 67 7.49 20.01 -12.65
CA ALA A 67 8.14 19.15 -13.64
C ALA A 67 7.11 18.54 -14.61
N GLU A 68 7.50 18.36 -15.87
CA GLU A 68 6.67 17.72 -16.88
C GLU A 68 6.33 16.27 -16.53
N SER A 69 7.27 15.54 -15.91
CA SER A 69 7.08 14.16 -15.50
C SER A 69 8.11 13.72 -14.45
N VAL A 70 7.86 12.55 -13.84
CA VAL A 70 8.83 11.83 -13.03
C VAL A 70 9.05 10.44 -13.61
N THR A 71 10.29 9.98 -13.65
CA THR A 71 10.61 8.59 -13.98
C THR A 71 11.32 7.91 -12.81
N ILE A 72 10.77 6.80 -12.34
CA ILE A 72 11.39 5.93 -11.36
C ILE A 72 11.89 4.67 -12.07
N TRP A 73 13.20 4.42 -11.94
CA TRP A 73 13.88 3.30 -12.56
C TRP A 73 13.98 2.13 -11.57
N LYS A 74 13.48 0.95 -11.97
CA LYS A 74 13.48 -0.27 -11.15
C LYS A 74 14.00 -1.47 -11.94
N ASP A 75 14.17 -2.60 -11.25
CA ASP A 75 14.55 -3.89 -11.82
C ASP A 75 13.38 -4.63 -12.49
N VAL A 76 12.17 -4.08 -12.40
CA VAL A 76 10.96 -4.62 -13.01
C VAL A 76 10.61 -3.89 -14.33
N PRO A 77 9.93 -4.55 -15.28
CA PRO A 77 9.49 -3.94 -16.55
C PRO A 77 8.44 -2.84 -16.40
N GLY A 78 7.82 -2.71 -15.22
CA GLY A 78 6.70 -1.82 -14.94
C GLY A 78 5.89 -2.39 -13.78
N MET A 79 4.64 -1.94 -13.63
CA MET A 79 3.67 -2.58 -12.73
C MET A 79 3.01 -3.75 -13.44
N LEU A 80 2.96 -4.89 -12.75
CA LEU A 80 2.27 -6.08 -13.22
C LEU A 80 0.91 -6.19 -12.53
N ASN A 81 -0.06 -6.80 -13.21
CA ASN A 81 -1.38 -7.03 -12.63
C ASN A 81 -1.37 -8.07 -11.51
N ALA A 82 -0.32 -8.90 -11.41
CA ALA A 82 -0.13 -9.86 -10.31
C ALA A 82 1.37 -10.04 -10.04
N ASP A 83 1.71 -10.56 -8.87
CA ASP A 83 3.08 -10.97 -8.56
C ASP A 83 3.40 -12.29 -9.30
N PRO A 84 4.44 -12.33 -10.16
CA PRO A 84 4.83 -13.54 -10.90
C PRO A 84 5.15 -14.74 -10.01
N LYS A 85 5.50 -14.51 -8.74
CA LYS A 85 5.74 -15.58 -7.77
C LYS A 85 4.49 -16.42 -7.49
N TRP A 86 3.32 -15.80 -7.57
CA TRP A 86 2.03 -16.42 -7.23
C TRP A 86 1.13 -16.61 -8.45
N PHE A 87 1.56 -16.15 -9.63
CA PHE A 87 0.73 -16.08 -10.82
C PHE A 87 1.56 -16.20 -12.10
N ASP A 88 1.41 -17.29 -12.85
CA ASP A 88 2.29 -17.58 -13.99
C ASP A 88 2.08 -16.63 -15.18
N ASN A 89 0.85 -16.17 -15.42
CA ASN A 89 0.48 -15.36 -16.59
C ASN A 89 0.30 -13.88 -16.26
N THR A 90 1.34 -13.23 -15.73
CA THR A 90 1.27 -11.79 -15.40
C THR A 90 1.23 -10.93 -16.66
N ILE A 91 0.40 -9.89 -16.62
CA ILE A 91 0.27 -8.88 -17.66
C ILE A 91 0.83 -7.56 -17.12
N LYS A 92 1.71 -6.91 -17.89
CA LYS A 92 2.18 -5.56 -17.56
C LYS A 92 1.06 -4.56 -17.79
N LEU A 93 0.81 -3.72 -16.79
CA LEU A 93 -0.13 -2.62 -16.87
C LEU A 93 0.56 -1.46 -17.59
N ASP A 94 0.26 -1.22 -18.87
CA ASP A 94 0.91 -0.13 -19.63
C ASP A 94 0.57 1.25 -19.06
N SER A 95 -0.67 1.44 -18.59
CA SER A 95 -1.08 2.67 -17.95
C SER A 95 -2.21 2.44 -16.94
N ILE A 96 -2.10 3.11 -15.80
CA ILE A 96 -3.09 3.11 -14.72
C ILE A 96 -3.27 4.52 -14.17
N SER A 97 -4.37 4.76 -13.48
CA SER A 97 -4.58 6.02 -12.79
C SER A 97 -3.78 6.12 -11.48
N PHE A 98 -3.58 7.34 -10.98
CA PHE A 98 -3.07 7.58 -9.62
C PHE A 98 -3.93 6.87 -8.57
N LYS A 99 -5.26 6.84 -8.77
CA LYS A 99 -6.19 6.18 -7.86
C LYS A 99 -5.94 4.68 -7.83
N GLU A 100 -5.81 4.04 -8.99
CA GLU A 100 -5.55 2.61 -9.06
C GLU A 100 -4.20 2.25 -8.46
N ALA A 101 -3.15 3.03 -8.75
CA ALA A 101 -1.83 2.81 -8.16
C ALA A 101 -1.85 2.90 -6.62
N ILE A 102 -2.63 3.83 -6.05
CA ILE A 102 -2.82 3.96 -4.60
C ILE A 102 -3.56 2.75 -4.03
N GLU A 103 -4.64 2.29 -4.67
CA GLU A 103 -5.40 1.09 -4.25
C GLU A 103 -4.52 -0.17 -4.27
N LEU A 104 -3.80 -0.41 -5.37
CA LEU A 104 -2.87 -1.54 -5.49
C LEU A 104 -1.82 -1.51 -4.36
N SER A 105 -1.24 -0.34 -4.09
CA SER A 105 -0.26 -0.17 -3.02
C SER A 105 -0.86 -0.39 -1.63
N TYR A 106 -2.10 0.07 -1.40
CA TYR A 106 -2.82 -0.15 -0.15
C TYR A 106 -3.03 -1.64 0.14
N TYR A 107 -3.40 -2.44 -0.87
CA TYR A 107 -3.58 -3.88 -0.71
C TYR A 107 -2.26 -4.67 -0.63
N GLY A 108 -1.14 -4.08 -1.04
CA GLY A 108 0.20 -4.66 -0.87
C GLY A 108 0.97 -4.89 -2.17
N ALA A 109 0.38 -4.60 -3.34
CA ALA A 109 1.08 -4.61 -4.63
C ALA A 109 1.82 -3.29 -4.89
N SER A 110 2.72 -2.92 -3.96
CA SER A 110 3.42 -1.63 -4.00
C SER A 110 4.74 -1.74 -4.75
N VAL A 111 4.76 -1.26 -5.99
CA VAL A 111 6.00 -0.89 -6.69
C VAL A 111 6.42 0.54 -6.32
N ILE A 112 5.44 1.42 -6.07
CA ILE A 112 5.64 2.83 -5.70
C ILE A 112 4.73 3.16 -4.50
N HIS A 113 5.32 3.69 -3.44
CA HIS A 113 4.57 4.08 -2.25
C HIS A 113 3.59 5.25 -2.51
N PRO A 114 2.37 5.24 -1.93
CA PRO A 114 1.38 6.32 -2.09
C PRO A 114 1.89 7.72 -1.73
N LYS A 115 2.84 7.81 -0.79
CA LYS A 115 3.49 9.07 -0.39
C LYS A 115 4.19 9.76 -1.57
N THR A 116 4.77 8.99 -2.49
CA THR A 116 5.38 9.49 -3.73
C THR A 116 4.34 9.93 -4.75
N ILE A 117 3.24 9.19 -4.86
CA ILE A 117 2.19 9.44 -5.85
C ILE A 117 1.42 10.72 -5.53
N LYS A 118 1.15 10.98 -4.25
CA LYS A 118 0.30 12.08 -3.81
C LYS A 118 0.70 13.48 -4.33
N PRO A 119 1.96 13.94 -4.20
CA PRO A 119 2.36 15.24 -4.76
C PRO A 119 2.19 15.31 -6.28
N LEU A 120 2.53 14.23 -6.99
CA LEU A 120 2.39 14.16 -8.44
C LEU A 120 0.93 14.24 -8.88
N GLN A 121 0.04 13.51 -8.20
CA GLN A 121 -1.40 13.58 -8.40
C GLN A 121 -1.93 15.01 -8.19
N ASN A 122 -1.49 15.71 -7.15
CA ASN A 122 -1.97 17.06 -6.84
C ASN A 122 -1.65 18.07 -7.96
N LYS A 123 -0.56 17.88 -8.70
CA LYS A 123 -0.19 18.73 -9.85
C LYS A 123 -0.47 18.10 -11.22
N GLY A 124 -1.03 16.88 -11.26
CA GLY A 124 -1.26 16.16 -12.51
C GLY A 124 0.01 15.73 -13.25
N ILE A 125 1.13 15.59 -12.54
CA ILE A 125 2.43 15.23 -13.11
C ILE A 125 2.47 13.71 -13.34
N PRO A 126 2.60 13.21 -14.59
CA PRO A 126 2.68 11.78 -14.87
C PRO A 126 3.93 11.16 -14.26
N LEU A 127 3.78 9.93 -13.78
CA LEU A 127 4.84 9.11 -13.21
C LEU A 127 5.09 7.89 -14.09
N TYR A 128 6.31 7.73 -14.57
CA TYR A 128 6.76 6.57 -15.32
C TYR A 128 7.53 5.61 -14.41
N VAL A 129 7.15 4.33 -14.45
CA VAL A 129 7.92 3.25 -13.82
C VAL A 129 8.59 2.45 -14.93
N LYS A 130 9.92 2.57 -15.04
CA LYS A 130 10.70 1.99 -16.14
C LYS A 130 11.77 1.02 -15.63
N SER A 131 12.16 0.08 -16.48
CA SER A 131 13.23 -0.87 -16.14
C SER A 131 14.60 -0.30 -16.47
N PHE A 132 15.54 -0.34 -15.51
CA PHE A 132 16.95 -0.08 -15.83
C PHE A 132 17.63 -1.29 -16.51
N ILE A 133 17.01 -2.48 -16.49
CA ILE A 133 17.48 -3.67 -17.22
C ILE A 133 17.17 -3.51 -18.72
N ASN A 134 15.99 -2.96 -19.04
CA ASN A 134 15.54 -2.69 -20.40
C ASN A 134 15.14 -1.21 -20.60
N PRO A 135 16.10 -0.26 -20.70
CA PRO A 135 15.79 1.17 -20.63
C PRO A 135 14.92 1.73 -21.76
N GLN A 136 14.93 1.05 -22.91
CA GLN A 136 14.15 1.42 -24.09
C GLN A 136 12.69 0.94 -24.02
N ALA A 137 12.35 0.07 -23.08
CA ALA A 137 10.96 -0.34 -22.87
C ALA A 137 10.13 0.83 -22.33
N GLU A 138 8.86 0.89 -22.70
CA GLU A 138 7.96 2.00 -22.33
C GLU A 138 7.66 2.06 -20.82
N GLY A 139 7.75 0.93 -20.11
CA GLY A 139 7.42 0.85 -18.69
C GLY A 139 5.91 0.85 -18.43
N THR A 140 5.52 1.43 -17.29
CA THR A 140 4.12 1.73 -16.91
C THR A 140 3.97 3.23 -16.68
N THR A 141 2.88 3.80 -17.18
CA THR A 141 2.51 5.21 -16.96
C THR A 141 1.40 5.34 -15.92
N ILE A 142 1.67 6.02 -14.81
CA ILE A 142 0.71 6.36 -13.76
C ILE A 142 0.28 7.82 -13.95
N GLN A 143 -1.02 8.06 -14.15
CA GLN A 143 -1.54 9.36 -14.58
C GLN A 143 -2.96 9.68 -14.06
N ALA A 144 -3.55 10.80 -14.45
CA ALA A 144 -4.90 11.19 -14.01
C ALA A 144 -6.03 10.38 -14.66
N SER A 145 -5.84 9.92 -15.90
CA SER A 145 -6.87 9.18 -16.65
C SER A 145 -7.13 7.80 -16.07
N THR A 146 -8.41 7.45 -15.91
CA THR A 146 -8.89 6.14 -15.42
C THR A 146 -9.36 5.22 -16.53
N ALA A 147 -9.21 5.62 -17.80
CA ALA A 147 -9.82 4.92 -18.94
C ALA A 147 -9.36 3.47 -19.10
N LYS A 148 -8.17 3.14 -18.58
CA LYS A 148 -7.56 1.81 -18.69
C LYS A 148 -7.63 0.97 -17.40
N ASP A 149 -8.07 1.56 -16.28
CA ASP A 149 -8.00 0.90 -14.97
C ASP A 149 -8.77 -0.43 -14.95
N HIS A 150 -9.95 -0.46 -15.57
CA HIS A 150 -10.87 -1.61 -15.54
C HIS A 150 -10.55 -2.70 -16.57
N LEU A 151 -9.56 -2.50 -17.43
CA LEU A 151 -9.31 -3.41 -18.56
C LEU A 151 -8.62 -4.71 -18.13
N ILE A 152 -7.84 -4.67 -17.06
CA ILE A 152 -7.02 -5.80 -16.61
C ILE A 152 -7.27 -6.03 -15.12
N PRO A 153 -7.86 -7.16 -14.73
CA PRO A 153 -7.98 -7.53 -13.33
C PRO A 153 -6.61 -7.64 -12.68
N SER A 154 -6.46 -7.07 -11.49
CA SER A 154 -5.21 -7.12 -10.73
C SER A 154 -5.38 -7.92 -9.44
N PHE A 155 -4.41 -8.79 -9.15
CA PHE A 155 -4.43 -9.78 -8.09
C PHE A 155 -3.32 -9.48 -7.08
N ILE A 156 -3.70 -9.39 -5.82
CA ILE A 156 -2.77 -9.24 -4.70
C ILE A 156 -2.96 -10.44 -3.77
N PHE A 157 -1.89 -11.19 -3.56
CA PHE A 157 -1.87 -12.37 -2.70
C PHE A 157 -1.09 -12.07 -1.42
N LYS A 158 -1.69 -12.37 -0.28
CA LYS A 158 -1.01 -12.43 1.02
C LYS A 158 -1.22 -13.81 1.62
N MET A 159 -0.14 -14.59 1.66
CA MET A 159 -0.14 -15.93 2.23
C MET A 159 0.10 -15.88 3.74
N ASP A 160 -0.13 -17.01 4.41
CA ASP A 160 0.16 -17.22 5.84
C ASP A 160 -0.48 -16.13 6.73
N GLN A 161 -1.81 -16.04 6.63
CA GLN A 161 -2.63 -15.12 7.38
C GLN A 161 -3.31 -15.82 8.57
N VAL A 162 -3.65 -15.04 9.59
CA VAL A 162 -4.48 -15.49 10.73
C VAL A 162 -5.70 -14.61 10.85
N LEU A 163 -6.88 -15.23 10.83
CA LEU A 163 -8.15 -14.57 11.10
C LEU A 163 -8.47 -14.73 12.58
N PHE A 164 -8.50 -13.62 13.32
CA PHE A 164 -8.96 -13.59 14.70
C PHE A 164 -10.40 -13.10 14.75
N SER A 165 -11.22 -13.69 15.61
CA SER A 165 -12.58 -13.26 15.91
C SER A 165 -12.72 -12.98 17.40
N PHE A 166 -13.16 -11.77 17.72
CA PHE A 166 -13.41 -11.27 19.08
C PHE A 166 -14.92 -11.22 19.33
N THR A 167 -15.36 -11.97 20.32
CA THR A 167 -16.75 -11.94 20.82
C THR A 167 -16.74 -11.41 22.25
N THR A 168 -17.67 -10.54 22.61
CA THR A 168 -17.83 -10.08 24.00
C THR A 168 -18.21 -11.25 24.91
N LYS A 169 -17.67 -11.31 26.13
CA LYS A 169 -17.97 -12.41 27.07
C LYS A 169 -19.41 -12.41 27.59
N ASP A 170 -20.02 -11.23 27.64
CA ASP A 170 -21.41 -11.04 28.05
C ASP A 170 -22.39 -11.11 26.89
N PHE A 171 -21.90 -11.43 25.67
CA PHE A 171 -22.69 -11.47 24.43
C PHE A 171 -23.41 -10.16 24.10
N SER A 172 -22.93 -9.04 24.64
CA SER A 172 -23.36 -7.71 24.24
C SER A 172 -22.94 -7.41 22.80
N PHE A 173 -23.62 -6.46 22.16
CA PHE A 173 -23.23 -6.04 20.82
C PHE A 173 -21.84 -5.41 20.81
N ILE A 174 -21.08 -5.67 19.76
CA ILE A 174 -19.84 -4.93 19.48
C ILE A 174 -20.23 -3.50 19.10
N VAL A 175 -19.93 -2.55 19.98
CA VAL A 175 -20.14 -1.12 19.74
C VAL A 175 -18.80 -0.38 19.63
N GLU A 176 -18.85 0.93 19.38
CA GLU A 176 -17.66 1.77 19.16
C GLU A 176 -16.62 1.66 20.31
N GLU A 177 -17.08 1.56 21.55
CA GLU A 177 -16.21 1.40 22.72
C GLU A 177 -15.37 0.11 22.65
N ASN A 178 -15.96 -1.00 22.22
CA ASN A 178 -15.25 -2.27 22.03
C ASN A 178 -14.23 -2.16 20.90
N LEU A 179 -14.61 -1.56 19.78
CA LEU A 179 -13.71 -1.37 18.65
C LEU A 179 -12.51 -0.50 19.04
N SER A 180 -12.75 0.58 19.78
CA SER A 180 -11.70 1.47 20.30
C SER A 180 -10.71 0.71 21.20
N ASP A 181 -11.21 -0.08 22.15
CA ASP A 181 -10.38 -0.94 23.01
C ASP A 181 -9.58 -1.95 22.18
N ILE A 182 -10.20 -2.62 21.21
CA ILE A 182 -9.53 -3.57 20.31
C ILE A 182 -8.40 -2.89 19.53
N PHE A 183 -8.66 -1.75 18.90
CA PHE A 183 -7.63 -1.04 18.13
C PHE A 183 -6.50 -0.52 19.01
N ASN A 184 -6.80 -0.02 20.22
CA ASN A 184 -5.77 0.46 21.15
C ASN A 184 -4.82 -0.68 21.59
N ARG A 185 -5.38 -1.84 21.93
CA ARG A 185 -4.59 -3.02 22.31
C ARG A 185 -3.77 -3.55 21.14
N LEU A 186 -4.34 -3.65 19.93
CA LEU A 186 -3.59 -4.04 18.73
C LEU A 186 -2.48 -3.06 18.36
N SER A 187 -2.72 -1.76 18.52
CA SER A 187 -1.72 -0.71 18.30
C SER A 187 -0.52 -0.84 19.24
N SER A 188 -0.77 -1.25 20.50
CA SER A 188 0.30 -1.43 21.51
C SER A 188 1.31 -2.53 21.15
N ILE A 189 0.91 -3.48 20.30
CA ILE A 189 1.76 -4.55 19.77
C ILE A 189 2.16 -4.32 18.30
N ASN A 190 1.88 -3.13 17.75
CA ASN A 190 2.15 -2.75 16.36
C ASN A 190 1.56 -3.74 15.33
N ALA A 191 0.39 -4.32 15.63
CA ALA A 191 -0.29 -5.23 14.74
C ALA A 191 -0.84 -4.47 13.51
N LYS A 192 -0.52 -4.96 12.31
CA LYS A 192 -1.01 -4.38 11.05
C LYS A 192 -2.19 -5.20 10.55
N ILE A 193 -3.36 -4.55 10.51
CA ILE A 193 -4.60 -5.18 10.09
C ILE A 193 -4.70 -5.16 8.56
N ASN A 194 -4.84 -6.34 7.96
CA ASN A 194 -5.03 -6.49 6.52
C ASN A 194 -6.50 -6.41 6.14
N LEU A 195 -7.39 -7.06 6.89
CA LEU A 195 -8.84 -7.07 6.64
C LEU A 195 -9.59 -6.97 7.96
N MET A 196 -10.76 -6.35 7.94
CA MET A 196 -11.67 -6.23 9.08
C MET A 196 -13.08 -6.63 8.66
N GLN A 197 -13.82 -7.31 9.52
CA GLN A 197 -15.21 -7.67 9.32
C GLN A 197 -15.96 -7.59 10.65
N ASN A 198 -17.08 -6.89 10.67
CA ASN A 198 -17.92 -6.75 11.85
C ASN A 198 -19.28 -7.43 11.64
N SER A 199 -19.81 -7.99 12.72
CA SER A 199 -21.19 -8.42 12.89
C SER A 199 -21.76 -7.76 14.16
N ALA A 200 -23.00 -8.10 14.54
CA ALA A 200 -23.55 -7.61 15.80
C ALA A 200 -22.78 -8.09 17.02
N LEU A 201 -22.22 -9.31 16.99
CA LEU A 201 -21.61 -9.97 18.15
C LEU A 201 -20.10 -10.19 17.99
N ASP A 202 -19.59 -10.14 16.77
CA ASP A 202 -18.22 -10.49 16.45
C ASP A 202 -17.53 -9.36 15.70
N PHE A 203 -16.29 -9.09 16.10
CA PHE A 203 -15.34 -8.33 15.29
C PHE A 203 -14.23 -9.27 14.85
N SER A 204 -13.96 -9.35 13.55
CA SER A 204 -12.91 -10.20 13.00
C SER A 204 -11.86 -9.38 12.28
N ILE A 205 -10.60 -9.75 12.46
CA ILE A 205 -9.46 -9.10 11.80
C ILE A 205 -8.53 -10.15 11.21
N LEU A 206 -7.92 -9.81 10.08
CA LEU A 206 -6.91 -10.62 9.44
C LEU A 206 -5.53 -9.98 9.60
N LEU A 207 -4.57 -10.74 10.10
CA LEU A 207 -3.19 -10.31 10.38
C LEU A 207 -2.18 -11.25 9.69
N ASP A 208 -0.98 -10.74 9.39
CA ASP A 208 0.13 -11.56 8.91
C ASP A 208 0.66 -12.47 10.04
N ARG A 209 0.64 -13.80 9.87
CA ARG A 209 1.09 -14.77 10.90
C ARG A 209 2.53 -14.51 11.36
N SER A 210 3.40 -14.09 10.46
CA SER A 210 4.81 -13.77 10.75
C SER A 210 5.02 -12.55 11.65
N LYS A 211 3.98 -11.73 11.86
CA LYS A 211 4.04 -10.49 12.65
C LYS A 211 3.33 -10.60 14.00
N VAL A 212 2.59 -11.68 14.23
CA VAL A 212 1.79 -11.85 15.44
C VAL A 212 1.92 -13.26 16.01
N ASN A 213 1.80 -13.36 17.33
CA ASN A 213 1.72 -14.62 18.04
C ASN A 213 0.26 -14.79 18.51
N PRO A 214 -0.47 -15.83 18.06
CA PRO A 214 -1.86 -16.06 18.44
C PRO A 214 -2.09 -16.19 19.95
N GLU A 215 -1.20 -16.88 20.67
CA GLU A 215 -1.29 -17.04 22.12
C GLU A 215 -1.17 -15.68 22.83
N HIS A 216 -0.27 -14.81 22.35
CA HIS A 216 -0.12 -13.45 22.89
C HIS A 216 -1.37 -12.59 22.63
N ILE A 217 -1.99 -12.69 21.45
CA ILE A 217 -3.25 -12.01 21.14
C ILE A 217 -4.35 -12.50 22.09
N ILE A 218 -4.49 -13.82 22.27
CA ILE A 218 -5.49 -14.37 23.19
C ILE A 218 -5.27 -13.81 24.61
N GLU A 219 -4.03 -13.86 25.10
CA GLU A 219 -3.68 -13.35 26.43
C GLU A 219 -3.98 -11.86 26.59
N LEU A 220 -3.73 -11.05 25.55
CA LEU A 220 -3.98 -9.62 25.54
C LEU A 220 -5.48 -9.25 25.63
N PHE A 221 -6.36 -10.15 25.22
CA PHE A 221 -7.80 -9.88 25.10
C PHE A 221 -8.68 -10.75 26.00
N LYS A 222 -8.11 -11.76 26.67
CA LYS A 222 -8.86 -12.76 27.44
C LYS A 222 -9.61 -12.19 28.63
N ASP A 223 -9.34 -10.97 29.08
CA ASP A 223 -10.05 -10.31 30.18
C ASP A 223 -11.46 -9.93 29.74
N THR A 224 -11.60 -9.36 28.54
CA THR A 224 -12.87 -8.77 28.04
C THR A 224 -13.55 -9.62 26.97
N TYR A 225 -12.78 -10.31 26.13
CA TYR A 225 -13.29 -11.02 24.95
C TYR A 225 -13.02 -12.51 25.00
N ILE A 226 -13.85 -13.26 24.30
CA ILE A 226 -13.56 -14.62 23.84
C ILE A 226 -12.91 -14.47 22.46
N VAL A 227 -11.68 -14.96 22.33
CA VAL A 227 -10.92 -14.88 21.08
C VAL A 227 -10.80 -16.27 20.46
N LYS A 228 -11.20 -16.38 19.20
CA LYS A 228 -10.96 -17.56 18.35
C LYS A 228 -10.07 -17.17 17.18
N TYR A 229 -9.37 -18.13 16.58
CA TYR A 229 -8.60 -17.86 15.38
C TYR A 229 -8.56 -19.04 14.41
N ASN A 230 -8.30 -18.72 13.14
CA ASN A 230 -8.03 -19.66 12.06
C ASN A 230 -6.68 -19.27 11.43
N GLU A 231 -5.78 -20.24 11.26
CA GLU A 231 -4.44 -20.02 10.68
C GLU A 231 -4.22 -20.81 9.37
N GLY A 232 -3.12 -20.50 8.70
CA GLY A 232 -2.78 -21.06 7.40
C GLY A 232 -3.73 -20.57 6.32
N LEU A 233 -4.18 -19.32 6.43
CA LEU A 233 -5.11 -18.70 5.49
C LEU A 233 -4.36 -17.91 4.42
N GLU A 234 -5.02 -17.72 3.29
CA GLU A 234 -4.60 -16.79 2.25
C GLU A 234 -5.61 -15.66 2.12
N LEU A 235 -5.13 -14.44 1.89
CA LEU A 235 -5.93 -13.31 1.47
C LEU A 235 -5.63 -13.00 0.01
N VAL A 236 -6.66 -13.12 -0.81
CA VAL A 236 -6.64 -12.66 -2.19
C VAL A 236 -7.44 -11.37 -2.27
N THR A 237 -6.85 -10.33 -2.85
CA THR A 237 -7.58 -9.15 -3.29
C THR A 237 -7.54 -9.06 -4.81
N ILE A 238 -8.71 -8.98 -5.43
CA ILE A 238 -8.88 -8.86 -6.89
C ILE A 238 -9.51 -7.50 -7.18
N ARG A 239 -8.74 -6.61 -7.80
CA ARG A 239 -9.22 -5.35 -8.38
C ARG A 239 -9.81 -5.63 -9.75
N HIS A 240 -10.93 -4.99 -10.06
CA HIS A 240 -11.67 -5.14 -11.33
C HIS A 240 -11.96 -6.60 -11.65
N TYR A 241 -12.41 -7.34 -10.64
CA TYR A 241 -12.76 -8.76 -10.79
C TYR A 241 -13.88 -8.95 -11.82
N ASP A 242 -13.86 -10.12 -12.44
CA ASP A 242 -14.95 -10.69 -13.20
C ASP A 242 -15.29 -12.08 -12.65
N GLN A 243 -16.29 -12.75 -13.23
CA GLN A 243 -16.72 -14.04 -12.74
C GLN A 243 -15.67 -15.14 -12.98
N GLU A 244 -15.00 -15.12 -14.13
CA GLU A 244 -13.98 -16.11 -14.51
C GLU A 244 -12.76 -16.05 -13.57
N THR A 245 -12.31 -14.85 -13.23
CA THR A 245 -11.19 -14.63 -12.33
C THR A 245 -11.52 -15.02 -10.89
N LEU A 246 -12.76 -14.81 -10.44
CA LEU A 246 -13.21 -15.31 -9.14
C LEU A 246 -13.20 -16.84 -9.09
N GLU A 247 -13.84 -17.50 -10.06
CA GLU A 247 -13.92 -18.96 -10.13
C GLU A 247 -12.54 -19.61 -10.16
N ARG A 248 -11.61 -19.04 -10.94
CA ARG A 248 -10.24 -19.55 -11.00
C ARG A 248 -9.49 -19.44 -9.69
N VAL A 249 -9.71 -18.40 -8.90
CA VAL A 249 -8.99 -18.17 -7.64
C VAL A 249 -9.65 -18.90 -6.47
N THR A 250 -10.94 -19.18 -6.54
CA THR A 250 -11.66 -19.95 -5.52
C THR A 250 -11.67 -21.46 -5.79
N ASP A 251 -11.10 -21.91 -6.92
CA ASP A 251 -11.03 -23.32 -7.26
C ASP A 251 -10.26 -24.12 -6.20
N ASN A 252 -10.86 -25.23 -5.77
CA ASN A 252 -10.39 -26.06 -4.66
C ASN A 252 -10.10 -25.32 -3.32
N LYS A 253 -10.76 -24.18 -3.08
CA LYS A 253 -10.65 -23.42 -1.83
C LYS A 253 -11.91 -23.51 -0.97
N ASP A 254 -11.73 -23.50 0.34
CA ASP A 254 -12.76 -23.16 1.32
C ASP A 254 -12.68 -21.67 1.62
N ILE A 255 -13.78 -20.94 1.38
CA ILE A 255 -13.88 -19.51 1.61
C ILE A 255 -14.41 -19.29 3.03
N LEU A 256 -13.61 -18.65 3.88
CA LEU A 256 -14.00 -18.31 5.26
C LEU A 256 -14.65 -16.93 5.33
N LEU A 257 -14.22 -16.00 4.48
CA LEU A 257 -14.72 -14.64 4.47
C LEU A 257 -14.62 -14.05 3.06
N GLU A 258 -15.68 -13.36 2.64
CA GLU A 258 -15.74 -12.67 1.36
C GLU A 258 -16.25 -11.24 1.54
N GLN A 259 -15.53 -10.27 0.98
CA GLN A 259 -15.95 -8.87 0.88
C GLN A 259 -15.94 -8.45 -0.58
N LYS A 260 -17.08 -7.98 -1.08
CA LYS A 260 -17.22 -7.46 -2.44
C LYS A 260 -17.68 -6.01 -2.44
N THR A 261 -17.02 -5.22 -3.25
CA THR A 261 -17.49 -3.91 -3.71
C THR A 261 -17.72 -3.95 -5.21
N ARG A 262 -18.04 -2.80 -5.82
CA ARG A 262 -18.21 -2.69 -7.28
C ARG A 262 -16.94 -3.03 -8.07
N GLN A 263 -15.76 -2.86 -7.47
CA GLN A 263 -14.48 -2.94 -8.18
C GLN A 263 -13.46 -3.82 -7.46
N THR A 264 -13.79 -4.40 -6.31
CA THR A 264 -12.84 -5.17 -5.52
C THR A 264 -13.52 -6.33 -4.86
N ALA A 265 -12.95 -7.52 -5.03
CA ALA A 265 -13.27 -8.71 -4.26
C ALA A 265 -12.10 -9.02 -3.33
N ARG A 266 -12.39 -9.35 -2.08
CA ARG A 266 -11.40 -9.78 -1.10
C ARG A 266 -11.87 -11.08 -0.49
N LEU A 267 -11.04 -12.11 -0.58
CA LEU A 267 -11.38 -13.47 -0.21
C LEU A 267 -10.34 -13.95 0.80
N VAL A 268 -10.79 -14.40 1.97
CA VAL A 268 -9.97 -15.11 2.94
C VAL A 268 -10.30 -16.59 2.81
N MET A 269 -9.30 -17.38 2.45
CA MET A 269 -9.51 -18.76 2.02
C MET A 269 -8.47 -19.71 2.61
N LYS A 270 -8.72 -21.01 2.41
CA LYS A 270 -7.81 -22.10 2.72
C LYS A 270 -7.94 -23.21 1.66
N ASP A 271 -6.88 -23.94 1.37
CA ASP A 271 -6.94 -25.12 0.51
C ASP A 271 -7.83 -26.21 1.13
N LYS A 272 -8.65 -26.86 0.30
CA LYS A 272 -9.53 -27.97 0.70
C LYS A 272 -8.80 -29.28 1.05
N GLY A 273 -7.48 -29.32 0.88
CA GLY A 273 -6.66 -30.54 1.04
C GLY A 273 -6.62 -31.38 -0.22
#